data_AF-A0A941YG65-F1
#
_entry.id   AF-A0A941YG65-F1
#
_cell.length_a   1.000
_cell.length_b   1.000
_cell.length_c   1.000
_cell.angle_alpha   90.00
_cell.angle_beta   90.00
_cell.angle_gamma   90.00
#
_symmetry.space_group_name_H-M   'P 1'
#
loop_
_entity.id
_entity.type
_entity.pdbx_description
1 polymer ?
#
loop_
_entity_poly.entity_id
_entity_poly.type
_entity_poly.pdbx_seq_one_letter_code
_entity_poly.pdbx_strand_id
1 'polypeptide(L)'
;MIRPNIRTWGLRSSLAVALVATLIACGGGGGTATVAGPSIVTQPSSVSVAEGSAASFSVTASGSDLQYQWYKDGATLSGATTSSYSVAAAATTDIGSYYVVVSNIDGSVSSDVVSLSVTGSGGLDTTIK
;
A
#
# COMPACT_ATOMS: atom_id res chain seq x y z
N MET A 1 -15.09 -12.92 -41.94
CA MET A 1 -13.92 -12.11 -41.55
C MET A 1 -14.05 -11.78 -40.07
N ILE A 2 -13.12 -12.30 -39.28
CA ILE A 2 -13.10 -12.27 -37.81
C ILE A 2 -12.60 -10.89 -37.34
N ARG A 3 -13.35 -10.18 -36.50
CA ARG A 3 -12.90 -8.95 -35.84
C ARG A 3 -12.38 -9.28 -34.44
N PRO A 4 -11.16 -8.85 -34.04
CA PRO A 4 -10.56 -9.24 -32.78
C PRO A 4 -11.00 -8.38 -31.59
N ASN A 5 -10.84 -8.99 -30.42
CA ASN A 5 -11.04 -8.49 -29.05
C ASN A 5 -10.44 -7.11 -28.75
N ILE A 6 -11.20 -6.26 -28.04
CA ILE A 6 -10.65 -5.28 -27.08
C ILE A 6 -11.38 -5.49 -25.75
N ARG A 7 -10.67 -6.06 -24.77
CA ARG A 7 -11.11 -6.06 -23.37
C ARG A 7 -10.79 -4.70 -22.78
N THR A 8 -11.73 -3.75 -22.86
CA THR A 8 -11.67 -2.55 -22.04
C THR A 8 -11.96 -2.96 -20.60
N TRP A 9 -10.94 -2.95 -19.75
CA TRP A 9 -11.10 -3.09 -18.32
C TRP A 9 -11.99 -1.95 -17.81
N GLY A 10 -13.07 -2.33 -17.14
CA GLY A 10 -14.16 -1.44 -16.75
C GLY A 10 -13.76 -0.42 -15.69
N LEU A 11 -14.22 0.82 -15.91
CA LEU A 11 -14.49 1.81 -14.88
C LEU A 11 -15.23 1.17 -13.70
N ARG A 12 -14.71 1.38 -12.50
CA ARG A 12 -15.45 1.26 -11.24
C ARG A 12 -14.92 2.39 -10.34
N SER A 13 -15.45 3.59 -10.51
CA SER A 13 -16.63 4.14 -9.81
C SER A 13 -16.50 4.13 -8.28
N SER A 14 -16.54 5.36 -7.75
CA SER A 14 -17.22 5.76 -6.50
C SER A 14 -16.54 5.40 -5.16
N LEU A 15 -16.43 6.25 -4.12
CA LEU A 15 -16.92 7.59 -3.77
C LEU A 15 -15.94 8.18 -2.72
N ALA A 16 -15.72 9.50 -2.68
CA ALA A 16 -15.51 10.22 -1.42
C ALA A 16 -15.92 11.70 -1.56
N VAL A 17 -17.06 11.98 -0.95
CA VAL A 17 -17.68 13.24 -0.52
C VAL A 17 -16.84 14.51 -0.71
N ALA A 18 -17.35 15.43 -1.54
CA ALA A 18 -16.95 16.82 -1.55
C ALA A 18 -17.48 17.52 -0.29
N LEU A 19 -16.58 17.99 0.58
CA LEU A 19 -16.92 18.94 1.63
C LEU A 19 -16.44 20.31 1.17
N VAL A 20 -17.38 21.16 0.78
CA VAL A 20 -17.13 22.55 0.42
C VAL A 20 -16.89 23.34 1.70
N ALA A 21 -15.67 23.81 1.90
CA ALA A 21 -15.36 24.85 2.88
C ALA A 21 -14.73 26.04 2.12
N THR A 22 -15.57 27.01 1.75
CA THR A 22 -15.11 28.32 1.27
C THR A 22 -14.60 29.12 2.45
N LEU A 23 -13.29 29.29 2.57
CA LEU A 23 -12.71 30.37 3.37
C LEU A 23 -11.91 31.29 2.44
N ILE A 24 -12.50 32.44 2.15
CA ILE A 24 -11.78 33.61 1.64
C ILE A 24 -11.02 34.20 2.82
N ALA A 25 -9.70 34.14 2.78
CA ALA A 25 -8.85 34.99 3.59
C ALA A 25 -8.02 35.87 2.64
N CYS A 26 -8.37 37.15 2.57
CA CYS A 26 -7.55 38.18 1.94
C CYS A 26 -6.51 38.68 2.95
N GLY A 27 -5.23 38.62 2.59
CA GLY A 27 -4.15 39.37 3.24
C GLY A 27 -3.17 38.55 4.08
N GLY A 28 -1.88 38.60 3.71
CA GLY A 28 -0.76 38.23 4.58
C GLY A 28 0.33 37.45 3.84
N GLY A 29 1.45 38.12 3.51
CA GLY A 29 2.64 37.45 2.98
C GLY A 29 3.22 36.50 4.03
N GLY A 30 3.00 35.20 3.83
CA GLY A 30 3.76 34.13 4.43
C GLY A 30 4.23 33.25 3.29
N GLY A 31 5.52 32.93 3.22
CA GLY A 31 6.04 32.02 2.21
C GLY A 31 5.27 30.70 2.30
N THR A 32 4.32 30.50 1.40
CA THR A 32 3.62 29.23 1.27
C THR A 32 4.68 28.27 0.75
N ALA A 33 5.32 27.53 1.66
CA ALA A 33 6.02 26.32 1.27
C ALA A 33 4.99 25.50 0.49
N THR A 34 5.17 25.41 -0.83
CA THR A 34 4.32 24.58 -1.68
C THR A 34 4.59 23.15 -1.23
N VAL A 35 3.72 22.66 -0.34
CA VAL A 35 3.81 21.30 0.16
C VAL A 35 3.57 20.39 -1.04
N ALA A 36 4.58 19.62 -1.43
CA ALA A 36 4.41 18.67 -2.50
C ALA A 36 3.48 17.55 -2.01
N GLY A 37 2.34 17.39 -2.69
CA GLY A 37 1.39 16.32 -2.44
C GLY A 37 2.06 14.93 -2.51
N PRO A 38 1.53 13.95 -1.76
CA PRO A 38 2.12 12.63 -1.73
C PRO A 38 1.92 11.92 -3.08
N SER A 39 2.99 11.39 -3.65
CA SER A 39 2.97 10.62 -4.89
C SER A 39 3.84 9.37 -4.75
N ILE A 40 3.35 8.22 -5.19
CA ILE A 40 4.11 6.97 -5.11
C ILE A 40 5.02 6.85 -6.33
N VAL A 41 6.32 6.71 -6.07
CA VAL A 41 7.39 6.57 -7.08
C VAL A 41 7.68 5.10 -7.35
N THR A 42 7.65 4.26 -6.32
CA THR A 42 7.90 2.82 -6.43
C THR A 42 6.86 2.08 -5.63
N GLN A 43 6.10 1.23 -6.32
CA GLN A 43 5.09 0.39 -5.70
C GLN A 43 5.72 -0.79 -4.97
N PRO A 44 5.09 -1.28 -3.89
CA PRO A 44 5.49 -2.53 -3.28
C PRO A 44 5.29 -3.69 -4.27
N SER A 45 5.98 -4.81 -4.02
CA SER A 45 5.83 -6.05 -4.79
C SER A 45 5.31 -7.18 -3.92
N SER A 46 4.57 -8.11 -4.52
CA SER A 46 4.13 -9.33 -3.82
C SER A 46 5.32 -10.18 -3.40
N VAL A 47 5.22 -10.78 -2.21
CA VAL A 47 6.30 -11.56 -1.60
C VAL A 47 5.81 -12.98 -1.33
N SER A 48 6.67 -13.96 -1.58
CA SER A 48 6.42 -15.36 -1.26
C SER A 48 7.61 -15.91 -0.50
N VAL A 49 7.41 -16.30 0.76
CA VAL A 49 8.48 -16.80 1.64
C VAL A 49 8.07 -18.11 2.31
N ALA A 50 9.04 -18.86 2.81
CA ALA A 50 8.75 -20.03 3.63
C ALA A 50 8.27 -19.61 5.03
N GLU A 51 7.46 -20.45 5.67
CA GLU A 51 7.03 -20.23 7.05
C GLU A 51 8.24 -20.04 7.98
N GLY A 52 8.19 -19.02 8.84
CA GLY A 52 9.27 -18.65 9.74
C GLY A 52 10.40 -17.84 9.08
N SER A 53 10.36 -17.61 7.77
CA SER A 53 11.31 -16.71 7.09
C SER A 53 10.86 -15.25 7.17
N ALA A 54 11.81 -14.33 7.04
CA ALA A 54 11.50 -12.90 7.02
C ALA A 54 10.89 -12.49 5.67
N ALA A 55 9.79 -11.74 5.71
CA ALA A 55 9.20 -11.05 4.56
C ALA A 55 9.38 -9.54 4.70
N SER A 56 9.50 -8.82 3.58
CA SER A 56 9.64 -7.37 3.61
C SER A 56 8.95 -6.71 2.41
N PHE A 57 8.16 -5.69 2.69
CA PHE A 57 7.54 -4.82 1.71
C PHE A 57 8.13 -3.43 1.81
N SER A 58 8.35 -2.78 0.68
CA SER A 58 8.91 -1.44 0.61
C SER A 58 8.14 -0.61 -0.40
N VAL A 59 7.85 0.64 -0.04
CA VAL A 59 7.28 1.66 -0.93
C VAL A 59 8.21 2.86 -0.97
N THR A 60 8.32 3.50 -2.13
CA THR A 60 8.99 4.80 -2.25
C THR A 60 7.95 5.83 -2.64
N ALA A 61 7.79 6.86 -1.83
CA ALA A 61 6.91 7.99 -2.12
C ALA A 61 7.69 9.31 -2.11
N SER A 62 7.24 10.26 -2.92
CA SER A 62 7.73 11.63 -2.98
C SER A 62 6.69 12.60 -2.42
N GLY A 63 7.15 13.63 -1.74
CA GLY A 63 6.32 14.68 -1.15
C GLY A 63 7.00 15.26 0.09
N SER A 64 6.34 16.22 0.73
CA SER A 64 6.77 16.77 2.02
C SER A 64 6.12 16.00 3.17
N ASP A 65 6.72 15.98 4.37
CA ASP A 65 6.10 15.49 5.62
C ASP A 65 5.21 14.24 5.52
N LEU A 66 5.70 13.23 4.80
CA LEU A 66 4.94 12.03 4.47
C LEU A 66 4.69 11.14 5.69
N GLN A 67 3.43 10.81 5.93
CA GLN A 67 3.01 9.80 6.89
C GLN A 67 2.62 8.52 6.16
N TYR A 68 3.07 7.38 6.67
CA TYR A 68 2.77 6.07 6.10
C TYR A 68 1.85 5.32 7.05
N GLN A 69 0.95 4.51 6.49
CA GLN A 69 0.17 3.56 7.26
C GLN A 69 -0.08 2.31 6.42
N TRP A 70 0.41 1.16 6.90
CA TRP A 70 0.15 -0.13 6.25
C TRP A 70 -1.17 -0.72 6.70
N TYR A 71 -1.78 -1.45 5.77
CA TYR A 71 -3.03 -2.17 5.95
C TYR A 71 -2.86 -3.61 5.48
N LYS A 72 -3.56 -4.52 6.15
CA LYS A 72 -3.65 -5.93 5.81
C LYS A 72 -5.12 -6.32 5.71
N ASP A 73 -5.55 -6.81 4.54
CA ASP A 73 -6.92 -7.26 4.27
C ASP A 73 -7.98 -6.20 4.65
N GLY A 74 -7.62 -4.91 4.51
CA GLY A 74 -8.47 -3.78 4.88
C GLY A 74 -8.36 -3.32 6.35
N ALA A 75 -7.65 -4.05 7.21
CA ALA A 75 -7.40 -3.67 8.60
C ALA A 75 -6.07 -2.93 8.75
N THR A 76 -6.05 -1.89 9.57
CA THR A 76 -4.84 -1.12 9.86
C THR A 76 -3.83 -1.94 10.67
N LEU A 77 -2.58 -1.99 10.23
CA LEU A 77 -1.49 -2.59 10.99
C LEU A 77 -0.93 -1.57 11.99
N SER A 78 -1.22 -1.78 13.27
CA SER A 78 -0.72 -0.89 14.33
C SER A 78 0.81 -0.87 14.37
N GLY A 79 1.39 0.33 14.43
CA GLY A 79 2.85 0.53 14.46
C GLY A 79 3.55 0.43 13.10
N ALA A 80 2.84 0.08 12.03
CA ALA A 80 3.40 0.04 10.68
C ALA A 80 3.26 1.40 9.99
N THR A 81 4.08 2.37 10.42
CA THR A 81 4.05 3.76 9.93
C THR A 81 5.31 4.17 9.16
N THR A 82 6.06 3.19 8.68
CA THR A 82 7.31 3.37 7.95
C THR A 82 7.12 3.09 6.46
N SER A 83 8.05 3.56 5.63
CA SER A 83 8.06 3.28 4.17
C SER A 83 8.33 1.81 3.84
N SER A 84 8.82 1.04 4.80
CA SER A 84 8.95 -0.42 4.70
C SER A 84 8.24 -1.10 5.86
N TYR A 85 7.68 -2.28 5.58
CA TYR A 85 7.08 -3.16 6.57
C TYR A 85 7.73 -4.53 6.47
N SER A 86 8.34 -4.99 7.56
CA SER A 86 8.98 -6.30 7.62
C SER A 86 8.29 -7.19 8.64
N VAL A 87 8.13 -8.46 8.27
CA VAL A 87 7.65 -9.52 9.13
C VAL A 87 8.85 -10.42 9.41
N ALA A 88 9.28 -10.50 10.67
CA ALA A 88 10.50 -11.23 11.03
C ALA A 88 10.36 -12.75 10.83
N ALA A 89 9.17 -13.29 11.11
CA ALA A 89 8.84 -14.69 10.94
C ALA A 89 7.43 -14.78 10.35
N ALA A 90 7.35 -14.99 9.02
CA ALA A 90 6.07 -15.07 8.34
C ALA A 90 5.30 -16.32 8.77
N ALA A 91 4.10 -16.14 9.32
CA ALA A 91 3.19 -17.21 9.68
C ALA A 91 2.01 -17.27 8.70
N THR A 92 1.25 -18.36 8.74
CA THR A 92 0.00 -18.49 7.97
C THR A 92 -1.02 -17.40 8.31
N THR A 93 -0.95 -16.85 9.53
CA THR A 93 -1.75 -15.70 9.98
C THR A 93 -1.34 -14.38 9.35
N ASP A 94 -0.15 -14.28 8.74
CA ASP A 94 0.32 -13.09 8.03
C ASP A 94 -0.03 -13.14 6.54
N ILE A 95 -0.48 -14.29 6.01
CA ILE A 95 -0.98 -14.36 4.63
C ILE A 95 -2.13 -13.37 4.45
N GLY A 96 -2.09 -12.60 3.37
CA GLY A 96 -3.10 -11.59 3.10
C GLY A 96 -2.69 -10.59 2.03
N SER A 97 -3.58 -9.64 1.78
CA SER A 97 -3.37 -8.52 0.88
C SER A 97 -2.90 -7.28 1.65
N TYR A 98 -1.75 -6.74 1.28
CA TYR A 98 -1.11 -5.60 1.90
C TYR A 98 -1.14 -4.39 0.97
N TYR A 99 -1.38 -3.22 1.54
CA TYR A 99 -1.23 -1.94 0.86
C TYR A 99 -0.85 -0.86 1.87
N VAL A 100 -0.27 0.22 1.37
CA VAL A 100 0.13 1.35 2.20
C VAL A 100 -0.56 2.62 1.72
N VAL A 101 -1.06 3.39 2.67
CA VAL A 101 -1.59 4.73 2.43
C VAL A 101 -0.53 5.72 2.86
N VAL A 102 -0.16 6.59 1.94
CA VAL A 102 0.76 7.70 2.20
C VAL A 102 -0.04 8.98 2.23
N SER A 103 0.04 9.73 3.32
CA SER A 103 -0.74 10.95 3.52
C SER A 103 0.14 12.11 3.99
N ASN A 104 -0.28 13.32 3.66
CA ASN A 104 0.30 14.57 4.10
C ASN A 104 -0.82 15.63 4.20
N ILE A 105 -0.50 16.84 4.66
CA ILE A 105 -1.43 17.97 4.77
C ILE A 105 -2.09 18.35 3.43
N ASP A 106 -1.44 18.06 2.30
CA ASP A 106 -1.98 18.33 0.95
C ASP A 106 -2.95 17.25 0.47
N GLY A 107 -2.85 16.01 0.97
CA GLY A 107 -3.72 14.91 0.52
C GLY A 107 -3.23 13.52 0.90
N SER A 108 -3.76 12.50 0.22
CA SER A 108 -3.35 11.11 0.43
C SER A 108 -3.36 10.31 -0.87
N VAL A 109 -2.48 9.32 -0.95
CA VAL A 109 -2.34 8.38 -2.07
C VAL A 109 -2.20 6.97 -1.52
N SER A 110 -2.83 6.00 -2.18
CA SER A 110 -2.74 4.58 -1.80
C SER A 110 -1.88 3.82 -2.80
N SER A 111 -1.11 2.85 -2.31
CA SER A 111 -0.30 1.96 -3.14
C SER A 111 -1.13 0.92 -3.87
N ASP A 112 -0.49 0.22 -4.80
CA ASP A 112 -1.02 -1.05 -5.29
C ASP A 112 -1.14 -2.07 -4.16
N VAL A 113 -2.12 -2.96 -4.29
CA VAL A 113 -2.35 -4.06 -3.37
C VAL A 113 -1.43 -5.22 -3.74
N VAL A 114 -0.62 -5.66 -2.80
CA VAL A 114 0.33 -6.77 -2.96
C VAL A 114 -0.02 -7.93 -2.04
N SER A 115 0.32 -9.15 -2.43
CA SER A 115 -0.01 -10.34 -1.64
C SER A 115 1.22 -10.88 -0.92
N LEU A 116 1.05 -11.27 0.35
CA LEU A 116 2.00 -12.12 1.07
C LEU A 116 1.52 -13.57 0.99
N SER A 117 2.35 -14.43 0.40
CA SER A 117 2.12 -15.88 0.41
C SER A 117 3.17 -16.56 1.29
N VAL A 118 2.73 -17.52 2.10
CA VAL A 118 3.64 -18.36 2.88
C VAL A 118 3.58 -19.77 2.31
N THR A 119 4.69 -20.24 1.77
CA THR A 119 4.85 -21.65 1.42
C THR A 119 5.16 -22.35 2.74
N GLY A 120 4.19 -23.10 3.28
CA GLY A 120 4.42 -23.90 4.47
C GLY A 120 5.72 -24.66 4.34
N SER A 121 6.53 -24.73 5.40
CA SER A 121 7.71 -25.58 5.42
C SER A 121 7.22 -26.99 5.17
N GLY A 122 7.25 -27.39 3.89
CA GLY A 122 6.81 -28.71 3.47
C GLY A 122 7.74 -29.66 4.17
N GLY A 123 7.27 -30.21 5.29
CA GLY A 123 7.86 -31.38 5.88
C GLY A 123 7.92 -32.40 4.77
N LEU A 124 9.12 -32.61 4.23
CA LEU A 124 9.46 -33.85 3.58
C LEU A 124 9.45 -34.88 4.72
N ASP A 125 8.26 -35.35 5.09
CA ASP A 125 8.15 -36.65 5.73
C ASP A 125 8.55 -37.69 4.67
N THR A 126 9.86 -37.94 4.56
CA THR A 126 10.41 -39.10 3.85
C THR A 126 10.51 -40.27 4.84
N THR A 127 9.52 -40.47 5.71
CA THR A 127 9.43 -41.69 6.53
C THR A 127 8.62 -42.74 5.78
N ILE A 128 9.24 -43.44 4.84
CA ILE A 128 8.78 -44.78 4.45
C ILE A 128 9.81 -45.77 4.99
N LYS A 129 9.31 -46.63 5.89
CA LYS A 129 10.03 -47.68 6.63
C LYS A 129 10.74 -48.68 5.73
#